data_AF-A0A535CA51-F1
#
_entry.id   AF-A0A535CA51-F1
#
_cell.length_a   1.000
_cell.length_b   1.000
_cell.length_c   1.000
_cell.angle_alpha   90.00
_cell.angle_beta   90.00
_cell.angle_gamma   90.00
#
_symmetry.space_group_name_H-M   'P 1'
#
loop_
_entity.id
_entity.type
_entity.pdbx_description
1 polymer ?
#
loop_
_entity_poly.entity_id
_entity_poly.type
_entity_poly.pdbx_seq_one_letter_code
_entity_poly.pdbx_strand_id
1 'polypeptide(L)'
;MAKGDRVEAVVDTGQGTQTFVIEATRAGRRLEVTTTRGVVEVSEVTRTGTPVRTGRFMSSRLIALVEHPFHEGRDAKVEVSTRRRITRTDEPS
;
A
#
# COMPACT_ATOMS: atom_id res chain seq x y z
N MET A 1 -16.65 9.51 -6.69
CA MET A 1 -16.47 8.05 -6.75
C MET A 1 -15.04 7.81 -7.16
N ALA A 2 -14.24 7.18 -6.29
CA ALA A 2 -12.80 7.06 -6.46
C ALA A 2 -12.29 5.73 -5.91
N LYS A 3 -11.34 5.14 -6.64
CA LYS A 3 -10.47 4.06 -6.15
C LYS A 3 -9.72 4.56 -4.90
N GLY A 4 -9.49 3.71 -3.91
CA GLY A 4 -8.49 3.92 -2.85
C GLY A 4 -8.74 5.13 -1.95
N ASP A 5 -9.84 5.16 -1.19
CA ASP A 5 -9.97 6.15 -0.12
C ASP A 5 -9.00 5.89 1.03
N ARG A 6 -8.50 4.65 1.15
CA ARG A 6 -7.44 4.24 2.07
C ARG A 6 -6.37 3.40 1.39
N VAL A 7 -5.11 3.66 1.74
CA VAL A 7 -3.94 2.85 1.40
C VAL A 7 -3.18 2.53 2.69
N GLU A 8 -2.76 1.27 2.83
CA GLU A 8 -1.92 0.82 3.94
C GLU A 8 -0.54 0.45 3.38
N ALA A 9 0.51 1.08 3.92
CA ALA A 9 1.90 0.83 3.57
C ALA A 9 2.63 0.21 4.77
N VAL A 10 3.05 -1.05 4.64
CA VAL A 10 3.85 -1.74 5.67
C VAL A 10 5.31 -1.58 5.32
N VAL A 11 6.09 -0.98 6.22
CA VAL A 11 7.47 -0.57 5.99
C VAL A 11 8.38 -1.20 7.03
N ASP A 12 9.51 -1.75 6.59
CA ASP A 12 10.61 -2.13 7.47
C ASP A 12 11.39 -0.87 7.91
N THR A 13 11.42 -0.62 9.22
CA THR A 13 12.17 0.51 9.79
C THR A 13 13.61 0.14 10.14
N GLY A 14 13.98 -1.15 10.01
CA GLY A 14 15.25 -1.71 10.46
C GLY A 14 15.22 -2.17 11.93
N GLN A 15 14.15 -1.88 12.67
CA GLN A 15 13.92 -2.37 14.04
C GLN A 15 12.62 -3.17 14.15
N GLY A 16 11.93 -3.36 13.03
CA GLY A 16 10.62 -3.99 12.94
C GLY A 16 9.79 -3.40 11.81
N THR A 17 8.53 -3.82 11.75
CA THR A 17 7.58 -3.36 10.74
C THR A 17 6.69 -2.25 11.29
N GLN A 18 6.47 -1.20 10.51
CA GLN A 18 5.52 -0.14 10.82
C GLN A 18 4.48 -0.01 9.71
N THR A 19 3.21 0.06 10.08
CA THR A 19 2.12 0.30 9.14
C THR A 19 1.77 1.79 9.10
N PHE A 20 1.77 2.36 7.90
CA PHE A 20 1.31 3.71 7.63
C PHE A 20 -0.04 3.64 6.92
N VAL A 21 -1.03 4.32 7.47
CA VAL A 21 -2.37 4.42 6.87
C VAL A 21 -2.50 5.81 6.24
N ILE A 22 -2.82 5.84 4.95
CA ILE A 22 -3.02 7.05 4.18
C ILE A 22 -4.48 7.06 3.73
N GLU A 23 -5.20 8.12 4.07
CA GLU A 23 -6.61 8.27 3.72
C GLU A 23 -6.83 9.56 2.91
N ALA A 24 -7.78 9.50 1.98
CA ALA A 24 -8.34 10.67 1.34
C ALA A 24 -9.21 11.43 2.36
N THR A 25 -8.74 12.58 2.79
CA THR A 25 -9.31 13.32 3.94
C THR A 25 -10.46 14.26 3.57
N ARG A 26 -10.80 14.40 2.26
CA ARG A 26 -11.95 15.21 1.82
C ARG A 26 -12.71 14.58 0.66
N ALA A 27 -14.02 14.82 0.64
CA ALA A 27 -14.92 14.38 -0.42
C ALA A 27 -14.43 14.80 -1.81
N GLY A 28 -14.41 13.86 -2.75
CA GLY A 28 -14.01 14.09 -4.13
C GLY A 28 -12.48 14.13 -4.37
N ARG A 29 -11.67 13.91 -3.34
CA ARG A 29 -10.24 13.57 -3.48
C ARG A 29 -10.07 12.06 -3.56
N ARG A 30 -8.94 11.63 -4.11
CA ARG A 30 -8.58 10.21 -4.26
C ARG A 30 -7.11 9.99 -3.93
N LEU A 31 -6.72 8.75 -3.65
CA LEU A 31 -5.31 8.39 -3.56
C LEU A 31 -4.82 7.89 -4.91
N GLU A 32 -3.62 8.32 -5.27
CA GLU A 32 -2.84 7.81 -6.39
C GLU A 32 -1.55 7.21 -5.87
N VAL A 33 -1.20 6.04 -6.39
CA VAL A 33 0.06 5.36 -6.10
C VAL A 33 0.92 5.40 -7.35
N THR A 34 2.14 5.91 -7.21
CA THR A 34 3.12 5.96 -8.30
C THR A 34 4.45 5.42 -7.80
N THR A 35 5.09 4.57 -8.58
CA THR A 35 6.44 4.08 -8.27
C THR A 35 7.44 4.69 -9.25
N THR A 36 8.44 5.41 -8.74
CA THR A 36 9.47 6.06 -9.57
C THR A 36 10.81 5.99 -8.85
N ARG A 37 11.86 5.57 -9.56
CA ARG A 37 13.27 5.58 -9.08
C ARG A 37 13.46 4.95 -7.68
N GLY A 38 12.83 3.81 -7.44
CA GLY A 38 12.98 3.10 -6.16
C GLY A 38 12.26 3.76 -4.97
N VAL A 39 11.33 4.68 -5.25
CA VAL A 39 10.42 5.28 -4.28
C VAL A 39 8.98 5.00 -4.72
N VAL A 40 8.14 4.59 -3.78
CA VAL A 40 6.69 4.52 -3.92
C VAL A 40 6.10 5.80 -3.32
N GLU A 41 5.40 6.56 -4.14
CA GLU A 41 4.66 7.75 -3.74
C GLU A 41 3.17 7.41 -3.60
N VAL A 42 2.59 7.77 -2.46
CA VAL A 42 1.14 7.69 -2.23
C VAL A 42 0.63 9.12 -2.05
N SER A 43 -0.07 9.63 -3.05
CA SER A 43 -0.51 11.02 -3.10
C SER A 43 -2.03 11.11 -2.98
N GLU A 44 -2.49 11.88 -2.02
CA GLU A 44 -3.85 12.41 -2.07
C GLU A 44 -3.90 13.50 -3.14
N VAL A 45 -4.78 13.34 -4.12
CA VAL A 45 -4.95 14.27 -5.23
C VAL A 45 -6.37 14.85 -5.24
N THR A 46 -6.49 16.09 -5.70
CA THR A 46 -7.78 16.70 -6.00
C THR A 46 -8.48 15.97 -7.16
N ARG A 47 -9.74 16.33 -7.43
CA ARG A 47 -10.48 15.82 -8.60
C ARG A 47 -9.76 16.09 -9.94
N THR A 48 -8.97 17.17 -10.01
CA THR A 48 -8.19 17.55 -11.20
C THR A 48 -6.80 16.91 -11.23
N GLY A 49 -6.46 16.04 -10.27
CA GLY A 49 -5.16 15.36 -10.22
C GLY A 49 -4.04 16.16 -9.54
N THR A 50 -4.34 17.30 -8.91
CA THR A 50 -3.34 18.10 -8.19
C THR A 50 -3.01 17.45 -6.85
N PRO A 51 -1.75 17.08 -6.56
CA PRO A 51 -1.39 16.49 -5.27
C PRO A 51 -1.52 17.53 -4.14
N VAL A 52 -2.18 17.13 -3.06
CA VAL A 52 -2.36 17.96 -1.85
C VAL A 52 -1.49 17.47 -0.68
N ARG A 53 -1.21 16.17 -0.65
CA ARG A 53 -0.34 15.53 0.36
C ARG A 53 0.25 14.27 -0.26
N THR A 54 1.54 14.04 -0.03
CA THR A 54 2.25 12.88 -0.57
C THR A 54 3.06 12.20 0.52
N GLY A 55 2.81 10.92 0.73
CA GLY A 55 3.72 10.03 1.46
C GLY A 55 4.73 9.42 0.49
N ARG A 56 5.98 9.26 0.93
CA ARG A 56 7.05 8.63 0.14
C ARG A 56 7.66 7.49 0.93
N PHE A 57 7.78 6.33 0.29
CA PHE A 57 8.33 5.12 0.87
C PHE A 57 9.43 4.59 -0.02
N MET A 58 10.60 4.28 0.56
CA MET A 58 11.66 3.59 -0.18
C MET A 58 11.16 2.21 -0.58
N SER A 59 11.16 1.89 -1.88
CA SER A 59 10.69 0.60 -2.38
C SER A 59 11.44 -0.58 -1.75
N SER A 60 12.73 -0.39 -1.41
CA SER A 60 13.55 -1.41 -0.77
C SER A 60 13.12 -1.77 0.66
N ARG A 61 12.32 -0.91 1.31
CA ARG A 61 11.82 -1.12 2.68
C ARG A 61 10.31 -1.33 2.73
N LEU A 62 9.61 -1.18 1.61
CA LEU A 62 8.17 -1.39 1.55
C LEU A 62 7.89 -2.89 1.45
N ILE A 63 7.34 -3.46 2.52
CA ILE A 63 7.00 -4.88 2.64
C ILE A 63 5.69 -5.15 1.91
N ALA A 64 4.69 -4.28 2.10
CA ALA A 64 3.39 -4.40 1.47
C ALA A 64 2.76 -3.03 1.21
N LEU A 65 1.97 -2.96 0.14
CA LEU A 65 1.10 -1.85 -0.16
C LEU A 65 -0.30 -2.39 -0.47
N VAL A 66 -1.28 -2.05 0.35
CA VAL A 66 -2.66 -2.52 0.21
C VAL A 66 -3.54 -1.33 -0.15
N GLU A 67 -4.09 -1.35 -1.36
CA GLU A 67 -5.13 -0.41 -1.76
C GLU A 67 -6.49 -0.94 -1.32
N HIS A 68 -7.25 -0.13 -0.58
CA HIS A 68 -8.64 -0.43 -0.24
C HIS A 68 -9.56 0.35 -1.17
N PRO A 69 -10.06 -0.25 -2.28
CA PRO A 69 -10.99 0.44 -3.15
C PRO A 69 -12.33 0.66 -2.43
N PHE A 70 -12.87 1.87 -2.55
CA PHE A 70 -14.20 2.19 -2.05
C PHE A 70 -15.25 1.38 -2.84
N HIS A 71 -15.98 0.49 -2.17
CA HIS A 71 -17.02 -0.32 -2.80
C HIS A 71 -18.36 0.41 -2.73
N GLU A 72 -18.78 1.02 -3.83
CA GLU A 72 -20.21 1.30 -4.02
C GLU A 72 -20.84 0.07 -4.69
N GLY A 73 -21.15 -0.95 -3.85
CA GLY A 73 -21.83 -2.18 -4.26
C GLY A 73 -20.91 -3.41 -4.39
N ARG A 74 -21.15 -4.37 -3.48
CA ARG A 74 -20.84 -5.82 -3.50
C ARG A 74 -19.45 -6.32 -3.97
N ASP A 75 -18.86 -7.15 -3.10
CA ASP A 75 -17.93 -8.26 -3.40
C ASP A 75 -16.56 -7.95 -4.02
N ALA A 76 -15.56 -7.69 -3.17
CA ALA A 76 -14.18 -8.13 -3.44
C ALA A 76 -13.52 -8.66 -2.16
N LYS A 77 -13.94 -9.85 -1.70
CA LYS A 77 -13.13 -10.63 -0.76
C LYS A 77 -11.98 -11.25 -1.54
N VAL A 78 -10.78 -10.68 -1.42
CA VAL A 78 -9.56 -11.29 -1.94
C VAL A 78 -9.14 -12.40 -0.98
N GLU A 79 -9.23 -13.65 -1.42
CA GLU A 79 -8.74 -14.80 -0.68
C GLU A 79 -7.22 -14.94 -0.92
N VAL A 80 -6.42 -14.66 0.11
CA VAL A 80 -4.96 -14.80 0.05
C VAL A 80 -4.56 -16.13 0.71
N SER A 81 -4.19 -17.12 -0.09
CA SER A 81 -3.59 -18.37 0.42
C SER A 81 -2.06 -18.29 0.37
N THR A 82 -1.41 -18.23 1.51
CA THR A 82 0.07 -18.31 1.58
C THR A 82 0.52 -19.75 1.44
N ARG A 83 0.81 -20.21 0.21
CA ARG A 83 1.62 -21.43 0.03
C ARG A 83 3.09 -21.08 0.16
N ARG A 84 3.62 -21.11 1.38
CA ARG A 84 5.08 -21.15 1.58
C ARG A 84 5.46 -22.47 2.25
N ARG A 85 5.88 -23.44 1.45
CA ARG A 85 6.61 -24.62 1.95
C ARG A 85 8.06 -24.17 2.16
N ILE A 86 8.40 -23.85 3.40
CA ILE A 86 9.80 -23.67 3.79
C ILE A 86 10.36 -25.09 3.92
N THR A 87 11.04 -25.59 2.89
CA THR A 87 11.98 -26.70 3.08
C THR A 87 13.18 -26.12 3.81
N ARG A 88 13.23 -26.36 5.12
CA ARG A 88 14.44 -26.23 5.92
C ARG A 88 15.38 -27.34 5.43
N THR A 89 16.31 -27.00 4.52
CA THR A 89 17.49 -27.84 4.34
C THR A 89 18.47 -27.40 5.42
N ASP A 90 18.27 -27.94 6.62
CA ASP A 90 19.34 -28.08 7.57
C ASP A 90 19.63 -29.57 7.65
N GLU A 91 20.79 -29.98 7.16
CA GLU A 91 21.65 -30.85 7.95
C GLU A 91 23.13 -30.69 7.52
N PRO A 92 24.02 -30.31 8.45
CA PRO A 92 25.46 -30.37 8.27
C PRO A 92 26.00 -31.70 8.83
N SER A 93 26.93 -32.33 8.10
CA SER A 93 28.17 -33.01 8.57
C SER A 93 28.87 -33.62 7.36
#